data_AF-I3UHK8-F1
#
_entry.id   AF-I3UHK8-F1
#
_cell.length_a   1.000
_cell.length_b   1.000
_cell.length_c   1.000
_cell.angle_alpha   90.00
_cell.angle_beta   90.00
_cell.angle_gamma   90.00
#
_symmetry.space_group_name_H-M   'P 1'
#
loop_
_entity.id
_entity.type
_entity.pdbx_description
1 polymer ?
#
loop_
_entity_poly.entity_id
_entity_poly.type
_entity_poly.pdbx_seq_one_letter_code
_entity_poly.pdbx_strand_id
1 'polypeptide(L)'
;MNEVVAALQALPLLWVLVAAGAVAGALLCALFMNYRLATARARAAGLEDLLAERDRLQEQEQHRHEQLQMQYRELDTQKDELAAQLAAARSDVAHARQQNEQHSDRLTQFEAQVRELEAARNTLEKQHISLQADYAYKTQSLEAMRAQFDASREQLSTEFRNLATRIFEEKEQTFSRNSRQSIEGLLQPLREQIDRFQTRVNEVHDQSLQGHSMLRSQIGQLMDMGMKMTHDAQALARALKGDKKALGNWGEMQLESALEAAGLHKGAHFDTQVLFRSEDGRANYPDFIVFLPDGKNIVLDSKVSLVSYEQAVNANEETARQGFWTRICGRCARILTSWRPRTIPRWPA
;
A
#
# COMPACT_ATOMS: atom_id res chain seq x y z
N MET A 1 98.51 -100.67 -61.25
CA MET A 1 97.65 -99.69 -60.51
C MET A 1 98.23 -98.26 -60.54
N ASN A 2 99.04 -97.90 -61.55
CA ASN A 2 99.60 -96.53 -61.72
C ASN A 2 99.35 -95.90 -63.11
N GLU A 3 98.70 -96.60 -64.05
CA GLU A 3 98.40 -96.01 -65.39
C GLU A 3 97.02 -95.35 -65.49
N VAL A 4 96.07 -95.70 -64.62
CA VAL A 4 94.73 -95.07 -64.59
C VAL A 4 94.78 -93.69 -63.91
N VAL A 5 95.75 -93.46 -63.02
CA VAL A 5 95.95 -92.17 -62.33
C VAL A 5 96.57 -91.12 -63.27
N ALA A 6 97.40 -91.54 -64.24
CA ALA A 6 98.02 -90.63 -65.21
C ALA A 6 97.03 -90.10 -66.26
N ALA A 7 96.04 -90.90 -66.66
CA ALA A 7 94.98 -90.46 -67.59
C ALA A 7 94.02 -89.43 -66.96
N LEU A 8 93.92 -89.37 -65.62
CA LEU A 8 93.12 -88.37 -64.92
C LEU A 8 93.81 -87.01 -64.78
N GLN A 9 95.12 -86.92 -65.05
CA GLN A 9 95.89 -85.65 -65.01
C GLN A 9 95.93 -84.90 -66.36
N ALA A 10 95.37 -85.45 -67.44
CA ALA A 10 95.48 -84.90 -68.79
C ALA A 10 94.25 -84.10 -69.29
N LEU A 11 93.28 -83.76 -68.44
CA LEU A 11 92.12 -82.93 -68.82
C LEU A 11 91.89 -81.78 -67.82
N PRO A 12 92.80 -80.78 -67.74
CA PRO A 12 92.56 -79.55 -66.97
C PRO A 12 91.26 -78.84 -67.39
N LEU A 13 90.82 -79.04 -68.64
CA LEU A 13 89.55 -78.56 -69.18
C LEU A 13 88.30 -79.06 -68.43
N LEU A 14 88.32 -80.28 -67.87
CA LEU A 14 87.14 -80.86 -67.22
C LEU A 14 86.90 -80.26 -65.83
N TRP A 15 87.96 -80.00 -65.06
CA TRP A 15 87.88 -79.28 -63.78
C TRP A 15 87.52 -77.79 -63.97
N VAL A 16 88.00 -77.16 -65.04
CA VAL A 16 87.59 -75.79 -65.39
C VAL A 16 86.10 -75.72 -65.73
N LEU A 17 85.54 -76.71 -66.42
CA LEU A 17 84.09 -76.79 -66.71
C LEU A 17 83.25 -76.98 -65.44
N VAL A 18 83.68 -77.84 -64.51
CA VAL A 18 83.01 -78.04 -63.22
C VAL A 18 83.06 -76.77 -62.36
N ALA A 19 84.22 -76.11 -62.29
CA ALA A 19 84.36 -74.84 -61.58
C ALA A 19 83.52 -73.72 -62.20
N ALA A 20 83.48 -73.62 -63.54
CA ALA A 20 82.64 -72.67 -64.26
C ALA A 20 81.14 -72.93 -64.02
N GLY A 21 80.71 -74.20 -63.98
CA GLY A 21 79.34 -74.59 -63.64
C GLY A 21 78.96 -74.25 -62.20
N ALA A 22 79.88 -74.43 -61.24
CA ALA A 22 79.66 -74.06 -59.85
C ALA A 22 79.54 -72.53 -59.66
N VAL A 23 80.40 -71.76 -60.35
CA VAL A 23 80.34 -70.28 -60.34
C VAL A 23 79.06 -69.80 -61.02
N ALA A 24 78.67 -70.38 -62.15
CA ALA A 24 77.42 -70.05 -62.83
C ALA A 24 76.19 -70.40 -61.97
N GLY A 25 76.19 -71.54 -61.30
CA GLY A 25 75.14 -71.94 -60.36
C GLY A 25 75.05 -71.02 -59.14
N ALA A 26 76.19 -70.61 -58.58
CA ALA A 26 76.25 -69.64 -57.49
C ALA A 26 75.76 -68.25 -57.91
N LEU A 27 76.13 -67.79 -59.12
CA LEU A 27 75.65 -66.53 -59.69
C LEU A 27 74.14 -66.58 -59.96
N LEU A 28 73.61 -67.68 -60.50
CA LEU A 28 72.17 -67.87 -60.71
C LEU A 28 71.41 -67.94 -59.38
N CYS A 29 71.95 -68.62 -58.37
CA CYS A 29 71.36 -68.63 -57.03
C CYS A 29 71.39 -67.24 -56.40
N ALA A 30 72.50 -66.50 -56.51
CA ALA A 30 72.62 -65.14 -56.02
C ALA A 30 71.65 -64.18 -56.73
N LEU A 31 71.51 -64.30 -58.06
CA LEU A 31 70.53 -63.53 -58.84
C LEU A 31 69.10 -63.88 -58.45
N PHE A 32 68.77 -65.15 -58.30
CA PHE A 32 67.44 -65.60 -57.89
C PHE A 32 67.11 -65.15 -56.46
N MET A 33 68.07 -65.25 -55.54
CA MET A 33 67.93 -64.82 -54.15
C MET A 33 67.83 -63.29 -54.06
N ASN A 34 68.60 -62.54 -54.86
CA ASN A 34 68.50 -61.08 -54.95
C ASN A 34 67.17 -60.64 -55.57
N TYR A 35 66.67 -61.33 -56.60
CA TYR A 35 65.35 -61.07 -57.18
C TYR A 35 64.21 -61.38 -56.18
N ARG A 36 64.30 -62.50 -55.46
CA ARG A 36 63.38 -62.86 -54.36
C ARG A 36 63.42 -61.84 -53.23
N LEU A 37 64.61 -61.35 -52.86
CA LEU A 37 64.77 -60.35 -51.82
C LEU A 37 64.27 -58.97 -52.27
N ALA A 38 64.52 -58.59 -53.52
CA ALA A 38 64.01 -57.36 -54.12
C ALA A 38 62.48 -57.37 -54.20
N THR A 39 61.87 -58.49 -54.63
CA THR A 39 60.40 -58.64 -54.66
C THR A 39 59.80 -58.71 -53.25
N ALA A 40 60.47 -59.34 -52.28
CA ALA A 40 60.05 -59.32 -50.88
C ALA A 40 60.12 -57.91 -50.28
N ARG A 41 61.19 -57.15 -50.55
CA ARG A 41 61.35 -55.75 -50.14
C ARG A 41 60.29 -54.85 -50.78
N ALA A 42 60.02 -55.01 -52.08
CA ALA A 42 58.98 -54.24 -52.77
C ALA A 42 57.58 -54.52 -52.19
N ARG A 43 57.29 -55.77 -51.83
CA ARG A 43 56.04 -56.14 -51.15
C ARG A 43 55.96 -55.57 -49.73
N ALA A 44 57.07 -55.58 -48.99
CA ALA A 44 57.13 -55.00 -47.64
C ALA A 44 56.89 -53.49 -47.69
N ALA A 45 57.55 -52.77 -48.61
CA ALA A 45 57.34 -51.34 -48.82
C ALA A 45 55.88 -51.01 -49.21
N GLY A 46 55.28 -51.80 -50.11
CA GLY A 46 53.86 -51.63 -50.45
C GLY A 46 52.90 -51.91 -49.28
N LEU A 47 53.27 -52.80 -48.36
CA LEU A 47 52.49 -53.06 -47.14
C LEU A 47 52.62 -51.89 -46.14
N GLU A 48 53.81 -51.31 -46.01
CA GLU A 48 54.07 -50.13 -45.18
C GLU A 48 53.29 -48.91 -45.68
N ASP A 49 53.25 -48.68 -47.00
CA ASP A 49 52.44 -47.61 -47.61
C ASP A 49 50.94 -47.79 -47.34
N LEU A 50 50.42 -49.02 -47.44
CA LEU A 50 49.02 -49.32 -47.13
C LEU A 50 48.69 -49.13 -45.64
N LEU A 51 49.63 -49.49 -44.74
CA LEU A 51 49.47 -49.25 -43.31
C LEU A 51 49.46 -47.75 -43.01
N ALA A 52 50.37 -46.99 -43.61
CA ALA A 52 50.43 -45.53 -43.46
C ALA A 52 49.15 -44.85 -43.98
N GLU A 53 48.60 -45.31 -45.10
CA GLU A 53 47.35 -44.78 -45.63
C GLU A 53 46.16 -45.10 -44.72
N ARG A 54 46.11 -46.32 -44.16
CA ARG A 54 45.08 -46.70 -43.17
C ARG A 54 45.17 -45.84 -41.91
N ASP A 55 46.39 -45.59 -41.40
CA ASP A 55 46.60 -44.75 -40.23
C ASP A 55 46.14 -43.31 -40.48
N ARG A 56 46.46 -42.73 -41.65
CA ARG A 56 45.97 -41.39 -42.05
C ARG A 56 44.44 -41.32 -42.13
N LEU A 57 43.79 -42.31 -42.74
CA LEU A 57 42.32 -42.36 -42.81
C LEU A 57 41.71 -42.49 -41.42
N GLN A 58 42.32 -43.28 -40.54
CA GLN A 58 41.87 -43.44 -39.16
C GLN A 58 42.02 -42.13 -38.36
N GLU A 59 43.11 -41.40 -38.53
CA GLU A 59 43.30 -40.07 -37.94
C GLU A 59 42.27 -39.07 -38.47
N GLN A 60 41.99 -39.08 -39.79
CA GLN A 60 40.96 -38.21 -40.37
C GLN A 60 39.57 -38.50 -39.82
N GLU A 61 39.19 -39.77 -39.69
CA GLU A 61 37.90 -40.15 -39.10
C GLU A 61 37.83 -39.81 -37.61
N GLN A 62 38.93 -39.97 -36.86
CA GLN A 62 39.01 -39.52 -35.47
C GLN A 62 38.83 -38.01 -35.35
N HIS A 63 39.53 -37.21 -36.16
CA HIS A 63 39.36 -35.76 -36.21
C HIS A 63 37.93 -35.36 -36.59
N ARG A 64 37.32 -36.02 -37.58
CA ARG A 64 35.90 -35.78 -37.92
C ARG A 64 34.97 -36.10 -36.76
N HIS A 65 35.22 -37.21 -36.06
CA HIS A 65 34.41 -37.62 -34.92
C HIS A 65 34.54 -36.61 -33.76
N GLU A 66 35.75 -36.15 -33.48
CA GLU A 66 36.02 -35.10 -32.48
C GLU A 66 35.33 -33.78 -32.86
N GLN A 67 35.44 -33.35 -34.12
CA GLN A 67 34.76 -32.13 -34.61
C GLN A 67 33.25 -32.25 -34.46
N LEU A 68 32.67 -33.39 -34.83
CA LEU A 68 31.23 -33.62 -34.74
C LEU A 68 30.77 -33.68 -33.28
N GLN A 69 31.54 -34.32 -32.38
CA GLN A 69 31.26 -34.31 -30.94
C GLN A 69 31.31 -32.89 -30.37
N MET A 70 32.26 -32.06 -30.80
CA MET A 70 32.34 -30.66 -30.39
C MET A 70 31.12 -29.88 -30.86
N GLN A 71 30.69 -30.06 -32.11
CA GLN A 71 29.46 -29.43 -32.62
C GLN A 71 28.20 -29.88 -31.87
N TYR A 72 28.09 -31.17 -31.54
CA TYR A 72 26.96 -31.67 -30.75
C TYR A 72 26.93 -31.08 -29.35
N ARG A 73 28.10 -30.97 -28.69
CA ARG A 73 28.19 -30.32 -27.38
C ARG A 73 27.81 -28.84 -27.45
N GLU A 74 28.29 -28.13 -28.46
CA GLU A 74 27.94 -26.72 -28.66
C GLU A 74 26.42 -26.56 -28.88
N LEU A 75 25.81 -27.37 -29.75
CA LEU A 75 24.38 -27.33 -29.99
C LEU A 75 23.55 -27.67 -28.75
N ASP A 76 24.01 -28.62 -27.94
CA ASP A 76 23.35 -28.98 -26.67
C ASP A 76 23.40 -27.81 -25.68
N THR A 77 24.56 -27.15 -25.55
CA THR A 77 24.67 -25.94 -24.72
C THR A 77 23.79 -24.80 -25.19
N GLN A 78 23.69 -24.56 -26.51
CA GLN A 78 22.81 -23.54 -27.07
C GLN A 78 21.33 -23.86 -26.82
N LYS A 79 20.94 -25.13 -26.91
CA LYS A 79 19.58 -25.57 -26.64
C LYS A 79 19.21 -25.39 -25.17
N ASP A 80 20.12 -25.72 -24.26
CA ASP A 80 19.91 -25.53 -22.82
C ASP A 80 19.81 -24.04 -22.48
N GLU A 81 20.66 -23.20 -23.09
CA GLU A 81 20.59 -21.75 -22.93
C GLU A 81 19.25 -21.18 -23.45
N LEU A 82 18.80 -21.61 -24.63
CA LEU A 82 17.52 -21.17 -25.19
C LEU A 82 16.34 -21.65 -24.34
N ALA A 83 16.40 -22.87 -23.79
CA ALA A 83 15.37 -23.39 -22.89
C ALA A 83 15.31 -22.58 -21.58
N ALA A 84 16.47 -22.19 -21.03
CA ALA A 84 16.55 -21.33 -19.86
C ALA A 84 15.98 -19.93 -20.15
N GLN A 85 16.32 -19.33 -21.30
CA GLN A 85 15.78 -18.03 -21.72
C GLN A 85 14.25 -18.09 -21.92
N LEU A 86 13.73 -19.16 -22.51
CA LEU A 86 12.29 -19.35 -22.70
C LEU A 86 11.56 -19.53 -21.38
N ALA A 87 12.15 -20.25 -20.41
CA ALA A 87 11.60 -20.41 -19.08
C ALA A 87 11.55 -19.07 -18.32
N ALA A 88 12.63 -18.28 -18.39
CA ALA A 88 12.68 -16.94 -17.82
C ALA A 88 11.62 -16.01 -18.44
N ALA A 89 11.55 -15.95 -19.77
CA ALA A 89 10.56 -15.13 -20.48
C ALA A 89 9.11 -15.53 -20.15
N ARG A 90 8.83 -16.82 -19.98
CA ARG A 90 7.50 -17.31 -19.55
C ARG A 90 7.16 -16.86 -18.13
N SER A 91 8.14 -16.90 -17.23
CA SER A 91 7.99 -16.40 -15.86
C SER A 91 7.71 -14.90 -15.83
N ASP A 92 8.45 -14.12 -16.62
CA ASP A 92 8.27 -12.67 -16.72
C ASP A 92 6.89 -12.32 -17.27
N VAL A 93 6.43 -13.01 -18.31
CA VAL A 93 5.07 -12.83 -18.87
C VAL A 93 4.00 -13.21 -17.86
N ALA A 94 4.18 -14.28 -17.08
CA ALA A 94 3.24 -14.68 -16.04
C ALA A 94 3.16 -13.61 -14.93
N HIS A 95 4.31 -13.11 -14.49
CA HIS A 95 4.38 -12.04 -13.50
C HIS A 95 3.72 -10.74 -14.00
N ALA A 96 4.01 -10.34 -15.24
CA ALA A 96 3.41 -9.15 -15.84
C ALA A 96 1.88 -9.29 -15.99
N ARG A 97 1.37 -10.48 -16.34
CA ARG A 97 -0.09 -10.74 -16.38
C ARG A 97 -0.72 -10.62 -15.00
N GLN A 98 -0.11 -11.22 -13.98
CA GLN A 98 -0.59 -11.14 -12.61
C GLN A 98 -0.63 -9.68 -12.10
N GLN A 99 0.42 -8.90 -12.39
CA GLN A 99 0.43 -7.47 -12.06
C GLN A 99 -0.69 -6.71 -12.77
N ASN A 100 -0.94 -7.02 -14.05
CA ASN A 100 -1.98 -6.36 -14.82
C ASN A 100 -3.39 -6.70 -14.30
N GLU A 101 -3.62 -7.95 -13.90
CA GLU A 101 -4.86 -8.36 -13.23
C GLU A 101 -5.04 -7.63 -11.89
N GLN A 102 -3.99 -7.56 -11.06
CA GLN A 102 -4.01 -6.81 -9.80
C GLN A 102 -4.30 -5.31 -10.03
N HIS A 103 -3.72 -4.70 -11.06
CA HIS A 103 -4.00 -3.31 -11.41
C HIS A 103 -5.42 -3.11 -11.92
N SER A 104 -5.95 -4.04 -12.71
CA SER A 104 -7.34 -4.02 -13.18
C SER A 104 -8.34 -4.12 -12.02
N ASP A 105 -8.07 -4.99 -11.04
CA ASP A 105 -8.90 -5.13 -9.85
C ASP A 105 -8.88 -3.85 -8.99
N ARG A 106 -7.68 -3.27 -8.79
CA ARG A 106 -7.53 -2.00 -8.08
C ARG A 106 -8.27 -0.85 -8.80
N LEU A 107 -8.20 -0.80 -10.13
CA LEU A 107 -8.90 0.21 -10.91
C LEU A 107 -10.43 0.08 -10.73
N THR A 108 -10.95 -1.15 -10.80
CA THR A 108 -12.36 -1.44 -10.57
C THR A 108 -12.81 -1.02 -9.17
N GLN A 109 -11.97 -1.29 -8.15
CA GLN A 109 -12.25 -0.87 -6.78
C GLN A 109 -12.27 0.65 -6.63
N PHE A 110 -11.31 1.37 -7.24
CA PHE A 110 -11.28 2.82 -7.23
C PHE A 110 -12.49 3.43 -7.96
N GLU A 111 -12.90 2.87 -9.10
CA GLU A 111 -14.10 3.31 -9.81
C GLU A 111 -15.39 3.08 -8.99
N ALA A 112 -15.45 2.03 -8.18
CA ALA A 112 -16.55 1.82 -7.25
C ALA A 112 -16.56 2.86 -6.12
N GLN A 113 -15.40 3.15 -5.51
CA GLN A 113 -15.27 4.17 -4.47
C GLN A 113 -15.60 5.57 -4.96
N VAL A 114 -15.16 5.94 -6.17
CA VAL A 114 -15.49 7.24 -6.78
C VAL A 114 -17.01 7.36 -6.96
N ARG A 115 -17.68 6.33 -7.49
CA ARG A 115 -19.14 6.34 -7.64
C ARG A 115 -19.88 6.47 -6.30
N GLU A 116 -19.39 5.80 -5.25
CA GLU A 116 -19.96 5.90 -3.91
C GLU A 116 -19.80 7.32 -3.32
N LEU A 117 -18.60 7.90 -3.45
CA LEU A 117 -18.31 9.26 -3.01
C LEU A 117 -19.13 10.30 -3.77
N GLU A 118 -19.32 10.13 -5.08
CA GLU A 118 -20.19 11.00 -5.89
C GLU A 118 -21.65 10.89 -5.44
N ALA A 119 -22.15 9.70 -5.15
CA ALA A 119 -23.50 9.50 -4.63
C ALA A 119 -23.68 10.13 -3.24
N ALA A 120 -22.69 9.99 -2.36
CA ALA A 120 -22.68 10.62 -1.04
C ALA A 120 -22.65 12.16 -1.15
N ARG A 121 -21.79 12.70 -2.01
CA ARG A 121 -21.71 14.15 -2.28
C ARG A 121 -23.04 14.68 -2.80
N ASN A 122 -23.65 14.03 -3.79
CA ASN A 122 -24.94 14.45 -4.34
C ASN A 122 -26.06 14.44 -3.28
N THR A 123 -26.03 13.47 -2.37
CA THR A 123 -26.97 13.41 -1.25
C THR A 123 -26.77 14.56 -0.28
N LEU A 124 -25.52 14.84 0.09
CA LEU A 124 -25.17 15.92 1.00
C LEU A 124 -25.50 17.30 0.39
N GLU A 125 -25.26 17.48 -0.91
CA GLU A 125 -25.58 18.70 -1.64
C GLU A 125 -27.09 18.96 -1.66
N LYS A 126 -27.92 17.93 -1.89
CA LYS A 126 -29.38 18.02 -1.77
C LYS A 126 -29.83 18.40 -0.36
N GLN A 127 -29.24 17.80 0.67
CA GLN A 127 -29.54 18.14 2.06
C GLN A 127 -29.17 19.58 2.39
N HIS A 128 -28.01 20.04 1.89
CA HIS A 128 -27.56 21.42 2.09
C HIS A 128 -28.51 22.44 1.46
N ILE A 129 -28.93 22.20 0.21
CA ILE A 129 -29.90 23.06 -0.49
C ILE A 129 -31.24 23.10 0.28
N SER A 130 -31.74 21.94 0.72
CA SER A 130 -32.98 21.87 1.51
C SER A 130 -32.88 22.65 2.81
N LEU A 131 -31.78 22.46 3.55
CA LEU A 131 -31.56 23.13 4.83
C LEU A 131 -31.41 24.64 4.66
N GLN A 132 -30.73 25.07 3.59
CA GLN A 132 -30.57 26.48 3.27
C GLN A 132 -31.92 27.13 2.91
N ALA A 133 -32.78 26.43 2.16
CA ALA A 133 -34.13 26.89 1.85
C ALA A 133 -34.99 27.01 3.13
N ASP A 134 -34.94 26.00 4.00
CA ASP A 134 -35.65 26.01 5.29
C ASP A 134 -35.19 27.17 6.19
N TYR A 135 -33.88 27.41 6.24
CA TYR A 135 -33.31 28.50 7.01
C TYR A 135 -33.75 29.87 6.47
N ALA A 136 -33.71 30.06 5.15
CA ALA A 136 -34.17 31.29 4.51
C ALA A 136 -35.66 31.53 4.78
N TYR A 137 -36.49 30.50 4.64
CA TYR A 137 -37.92 30.57 4.94
C TYR A 137 -38.21 30.94 6.39
N LYS A 138 -37.54 30.29 7.35
CA LYS A 138 -37.69 30.61 8.78
C LYS A 138 -37.28 32.03 9.11
N THR A 139 -36.17 32.49 8.55
CA THR A 139 -35.67 33.86 8.77
C THR A 139 -36.69 34.88 8.26
N GLN A 140 -37.18 34.71 7.03
CA GLN A 140 -38.20 35.59 6.45
C GLN A 140 -39.51 35.55 7.25
N SER A 141 -39.94 34.38 7.71
CA SER A 141 -41.14 34.25 8.53
C SER A 141 -41.01 34.95 9.89
N LEU A 142 -39.83 34.90 10.52
CA LEU A 142 -39.58 35.60 11.79
C LEU A 142 -39.56 37.12 11.59
N GLU A 143 -38.96 37.61 10.51
CA GLU A 143 -38.98 39.03 10.16
C GLU A 143 -40.40 39.53 9.90
N ALA A 144 -41.21 38.76 9.15
CA ALA A 144 -42.61 39.09 8.91
C ALA A 144 -43.44 39.10 10.21
N MET A 145 -43.25 38.11 11.09
CA MET A 145 -43.92 38.05 12.38
C MET A 145 -43.54 39.24 13.27
N ARG A 146 -42.25 39.62 13.28
CA ARG A 146 -41.77 40.78 14.02
C ARG A 146 -42.39 42.08 13.50
N ALA A 147 -42.44 42.26 12.18
CA ALA A 147 -43.09 43.43 11.57
C ALA A 147 -44.59 43.50 11.90
N GLN A 148 -45.31 42.37 11.88
CA GLN A 148 -46.72 42.32 12.31
C GLN A 148 -46.90 42.64 13.78
N PHE A 149 -45.98 42.20 14.64
CA PHE A 149 -46.02 42.48 16.07
C PHE A 149 -45.80 43.98 16.34
N ASP A 150 -44.82 44.59 15.68
CA ASP A 150 -44.53 46.02 15.80
C ASP A 150 -45.71 46.87 15.29
N ALA A 151 -46.30 46.51 14.14
CA ALA A 151 -47.49 47.16 13.62
C ALA A 151 -48.70 47.02 14.56
N SER A 152 -48.92 45.84 15.13
CA SER A 152 -50.00 45.60 16.10
C SER A 152 -49.80 46.41 17.38
N ARG A 153 -48.55 46.55 17.85
CA ARG A 153 -48.18 47.40 18.99
C ARG A 153 -48.50 48.87 18.74
N GLU A 154 -48.16 49.37 17.55
CA GLU A 154 -48.43 50.77 17.17
C GLU A 154 -49.93 51.04 17.05
N GLN A 155 -50.68 50.12 16.42
CA GLN A 155 -52.13 50.21 16.33
C GLN A 155 -52.77 50.21 17.72
N LEU A 156 -52.38 49.28 18.60
CA LEU A 156 -52.87 49.25 19.99
C LEU A 156 -52.54 50.53 20.76
N SER A 157 -51.34 51.09 20.58
CA SER A 157 -50.98 52.37 21.22
C SER A 157 -51.84 53.53 20.70
N THR A 158 -52.20 53.51 19.42
CA THR A 158 -53.04 54.54 18.80
C THR A 158 -54.48 54.42 19.26
N GLU A 159 -55.05 53.22 19.25
CA GLU A 159 -56.39 52.93 19.78
C GLU A 159 -56.48 53.31 21.26
N PHE A 160 -55.46 52.99 22.05
CA PHE A 160 -55.42 53.39 23.46
C PHE A 160 -55.42 54.90 23.63
N ARG A 161 -54.64 55.64 22.82
CA ARG A 161 -54.59 57.10 22.87
C ARG A 161 -55.94 57.71 22.47
N ASN A 162 -56.56 57.21 21.41
CA ASN A 162 -57.88 57.65 20.95
C ASN A 162 -58.96 57.36 22.00
N LEU A 163 -58.92 56.17 22.63
CA LEU A 163 -59.83 55.80 23.69
C LEU A 163 -59.64 56.69 24.92
N ALA A 164 -58.39 56.97 25.32
CA ALA A 164 -58.09 57.87 26.42
C ALA A 164 -58.60 59.29 26.16
N THR A 165 -58.38 59.84 24.95
CA THR A 165 -58.92 61.15 24.56
C THR A 165 -60.44 61.16 24.59
N ARG A 166 -61.10 60.15 24.00
CA ARG A 166 -62.57 60.04 24.03
C ARG A 166 -63.12 59.93 25.45
N ILE A 167 -62.49 59.12 26.31
CA ILE A 167 -62.89 59.01 27.72
C ILE A 167 -62.71 60.37 28.42
N PHE A 168 -61.60 61.09 28.20
CA PHE A 168 -61.39 62.41 28.80
C PHE A 168 -62.42 63.45 28.31
N GLU A 169 -62.68 63.53 27.00
CA GLU A 169 -63.68 64.44 26.42
C GLU A 169 -65.10 64.11 26.91
N GLU A 170 -65.46 62.83 26.95
CA GLU A 170 -66.74 62.35 27.46
C GLU A 170 -66.86 62.64 28.97
N LYS A 171 -65.79 62.48 29.75
CA LYS A 171 -65.75 62.85 31.17
C LYS A 171 -65.88 64.37 31.36
N GLU A 172 -65.26 65.20 30.53
CA GLU A 172 -65.34 66.66 30.63
C GLU A 172 -66.75 67.19 30.28
N GLN A 173 -67.39 66.64 29.23
CA GLN A 173 -68.79 66.96 28.89
C GLN A 173 -69.78 66.44 29.95
N THR A 174 -69.55 65.27 30.53
CA THR A 174 -70.46 64.68 31.53
C THR A 174 -70.28 65.30 32.92
N PHE A 175 -69.06 65.73 33.27
CA PHE A 175 -68.74 66.46 34.51
C PHE A 175 -69.31 67.88 34.51
N SER A 176 -69.37 68.54 33.35
CA SER A 176 -70.06 69.82 33.18
C SER A 176 -71.59 69.71 33.31
N ARG A 177 -72.18 68.54 32.99
CA ARG A 177 -73.63 68.41 32.81
C ARG A 177 -74.39 67.74 33.95
N ASN A 178 -73.79 66.93 34.83
CA ASN A 178 -74.54 66.31 35.93
C ASN A 178 -73.69 65.96 37.16
N SER A 179 -73.83 66.81 38.19
CA SER A 179 -73.54 66.47 39.57
C SER A 179 -74.41 65.25 40.00
N ARG A 180 -73.75 64.20 40.50
CA ARG A 180 -74.24 63.21 41.49
C ARG A 180 -75.03 61.93 41.13
N GLN A 181 -75.42 61.57 39.91
CA GLN A 181 -76.33 60.39 39.76
C GLN A 181 -76.06 59.26 38.74
N SER A 182 -74.95 59.22 37.98
CA SER A 182 -74.81 58.23 36.89
C SER A 182 -73.60 57.28 36.98
N ILE A 183 -73.13 56.92 38.17
CA ILE A 183 -71.88 56.14 38.30
C ILE A 183 -72.05 54.65 37.90
N GLU A 184 -73.23 54.05 38.06
CA GLU A 184 -73.43 52.61 37.82
C GLU A 184 -73.58 52.22 36.33
N GLY A 185 -74.31 53.01 35.53
CA GLY A 185 -74.46 52.75 34.09
C GLY A 185 -73.21 53.06 33.25
N LEU A 186 -72.32 53.92 33.75
CA LEU A 186 -71.09 54.34 33.07
C LEU A 186 -69.95 53.31 33.16
N LEU A 187 -70.02 52.34 34.07
CA LEU A 187 -68.96 51.36 34.29
C LEU A 187 -69.19 50.02 33.56
N GLN A 188 -70.39 49.80 33.02
CA GLN A 188 -70.74 48.57 32.30
C GLN A 188 -69.87 48.33 31.05
N PRO A 189 -69.67 49.33 30.15
CA PRO A 189 -68.86 49.13 28.94
C PRO A 189 -67.37 48.96 29.26
N LEU A 190 -66.89 49.62 30.32
CA LEU A 190 -65.51 49.48 30.80
C LEU A 190 -65.28 48.07 31.36
N ARG A 191 -66.24 47.53 32.11
CA ARG A 191 -66.17 46.17 32.65
C ARG A 191 -66.12 45.14 31.53
N GLU A 192 -66.97 45.25 30.51
CA GLU A 192 -66.96 44.34 29.35
C GLU A 192 -65.69 44.44 28.50
N GLN A 193 -65.04 45.60 28.43
CA GLN A 193 -63.76 45.75 27.73
C GLN A 193 -62.58 45.21 28.55
N ILE A 194 -62.59 45.41 29.87
CA ILE A 194 -61.60 44.81 30.77
C ILE A 194 -61.71 43.28 30.74
N ASP A 195 -62.92 42.73 30.71
CA ASP A 195 -63.14 41.28 30.66
C ASP A 195 -62.63 40.66 29.35
N ARG A 196 -62.88 41.34 28.21
CA ARG A 196 -62.31 40.95 26.91
C ARG A 196 -60.79 41.08 26.86
N PHE A 197 -60.23 42.14 27.45
CA PHE A 197 -58.78 42.33 27.55
C PHE A 197 -58.15 41.23 28.41
N GLN A 198 -58.74 40.93 29.56
CA GLN A 198 -58.27 39.90 30.48
C GLN A 198 -58.31 38.52 29.82
N THR A 199 -59.38 38.21 29.07
CA THR A 199 -59.49 36.99 28.27
C THR A 199 -58.36 36.89 27.24
N ARG A 200 -58.11 37.97 26.47
CA ARG A 200 -57.06 37.98 25.45
C ARG A 200 -55.66 37.87 26.03
N VAL A 201 -55.40 38.51 27.17
CA VAL A 201 -54.11 38.43 27.88
C VAL A 201 -53.89 37.02 28.42
N ASN A 202 -54.90 36.39 29.01
CA ASN A 202 -54.81 35.01 29.48
C ASN A 202 -54.55 34.04 28.34
N GLU A 203 -55.23 34.20 27.21
CA GLU A 203 -55.06 33.35 26.02
C GLU A 203 -53.65 33.46 25.41
N VAL A 204 -53.09 34.68 25.36
CA VAL A 204 -51.69 34.90 24.93
C VAL A 204 -50.69 34.35 25.95
N HIS A 205 -50.97 34.49 27.25
CA HIS A 205 -50.12 33.94 28.30
C HIS A 205 -50.09 32.40 28.26
N ASP A 206 -51.24 31.76 28.03
CA ASP A 206 -51.35 30.31 27.88
C ASP A 206 -50.60 29.79 26.64
N GLN A 207 -50.71 30.47 25.49
CA GLN A 207 -49.93 30.14 24.29
C GLN A 207 -48.42 30.30 24.52
N SER A 208 -48.01 31.35 25.24
CA SER A 208 -46.61 31.56 25.62
C SER A 208 -46.10 30.48 26.57
N LEU A 209 -46.89 30.07 27.57
CA LEU A 209 -46.56 28.98 28.49
C LEU A 209 -46.43 27.63 27.77
N GLN A 210 -47.31 27.33 26.80
CA GLN A 210 -47.19 26.13 25.97
C GLN A 210 -45.90 26.15 25.13
N GLY A 211 -45.57 27.29 24.51
CA GLY A 211 -44.32 27.46 23.77
C GLY A 211 -43.08 27.27 24.65
N HIS A 212 -43.08 27.84 25.86
CA HIS A 212 -42.00 27.67 26.82
C HIS A 212 -41.86 26.23 27.33
N SER A 213 -42.96 25.52 27.54
CA SER A 213 -42.96 24.09 27.91
C SER A 213 -42.35 23.22 26.80
N MET A 214 -42.77 23.45 25.55
CA MET A 214 -42.24 22.72 24.38
C MET A 214 -40.74 22.97 24.21
N LEU A 215 -40.30 24.23 24.35
CA LEU A 215 -38.89 24.60 24.30
C LEU A 215 -38.08 23.94 25.42
N ARG A 216 -38.60 23.93 26.65
CA ARG A 216 -37.98 23.28 27.80
C ARG A 216 -37.83 21.77 27.58
N SER A 217 -38.83 21.12 26.97
CA SER A 217 -38.76 19.71 26.58
C SER A 217 -37.67 19.46 25.54
N GLN A 218 -37.54 20.30 24.52
CA GLN A 218 -36.48 20.19 23.51
C GLN A 218 -35.09 20.40 24.10
N ILE A 219 -34.93 21.37 25.00
CA ILE A 219 -33.68 21.59 25.74
C ILE A 219 -33.33 20.37 26.61
N GLY A 220 -34.32 19.77 27.27
CA GLY A 220 -34.14 18.52 28.03
C GLY A 220 -33.64 17.37 27.16
N GLN A 221 -34.24 17.16 25.99
CA GLN A 221 -33.79 16.14 25.03
C GLN A 221 -32.35 16.39 24.53
N LEU A 222 -31.99 17.65 24.27
CA LEU A 222 -30.62 18.02 23.88
C LEU A 222 -29.62 17.75 25.01
N MET A 223 -29.97 18.07 26.25
CA MET A 223 -29.14 17.78 27.42
C MET A 223 -28.91 16.27 27.60
N ASP A 224 -29.97 15.46 27.47
CA ASP A 224 -29.87 14.00 27.52
C ASP A 224 -28.97 13.44 26.42
N MET A 225 -29.07 13.99 25.21
CA MET A 225 -28.22 13.60 24.08
C MET A 225 -26.75 13.98 24.31
N GLY A 226 -26.49 15.16 24.88
CA GLY A 226 -25.15 15.60 25.27
C GLY A 226 -24.54 14.75 26.40
N MET A 227 -25.35 14.32 27.36
CA MET A 227 -24.92 13.40 28.42
C MET A 227 -24.59 12.01 27.88
N LYS A 228 -25.39 11.45 26.95
CA LYS A 228 -25.06 10.19 26.26
C LYS A 228 -23.77 10.30 25.46
N MET A 229 -23.59 11.36 24.67
CA MET A 229 -22.37 11.56 23.87
C MET A 229 -21.11 11.65 24.76
N THR A 230 -21.22 12.35 25.89
CA THR A 230 -20.14 12.46 26.87
C THR A 230 -19.85 11.11 27.52
N HIS A 231 -20.89 10.31 27.82
CA HIS A 231 -20.74 8.96 28.34
C HIS A 231 -20.03 8.04 27.34
N ASP A 232 -20.41 8.07 26.07
CA ASP A 232 -19.81 7.25 25.01
C ASP A 232 -18.34 7.63 24.77
N ALA A 233 -18.02 8.93 24.76
CA ALA A 233 -16.65 9.41 24.68
C ALA A 233 -15.81 8.97 25.89
N GLN A 234 -16.38 9.03 27.09
CA GLN A 234 -15.71 8.53 28.30
C GLN A 234 -15.57 7.00 28.32
N ALA A 235 -16.54 6.26 27.77
CA ALA A 235 -16.48 4.81 27.65
C ALA A 235 -15.38 4.40 26.65
N LEU A 236 -15.27 5.09 25.52
CA LEU A 236 -14.20 4.92 24.56
C LEU A 236 -12.82 5.24 25.18
N ALA A 237 -12.71 6.37 25.90
CA ALA A 237 -11.49 6.74 26.61
C ALA A 237 -11.12 5.71 27.70
N ARG A 238 -12.10 5.16 28.42
CA ARG A 238 -11.89 4.10 29.42
C ARG A 238 -11.48 2.76 28.80
N ALA A 239 -12.09 2.38 27.68
CA ALA A 239 -11.73 1.20 26.91
C ALA A 239 -10.26 1.28 26.42
N LEU A 240 -9.84 2.47 25.96
CA LEU A 240 -8.45 2.74 25.55
C LEU A 240 -7.47 2.88 26.74
N LYS A 241 -7.95 3.21 27.95
CA LYS A 241 -7.13 3.35 29.17
C LYS A 241 -6.77 2.01 29.82
N GLY A 242 -7.66 1.02 29.73
CA GLY A 242 -7.51 -0.29 30.37
C GLY A 242 -6.51 -1.21 29.67
N ASP A 243 -6.38 -1.09 28.35
CA ASP A 243 -5.54 -1.98 27.54
C ASP A 243 -4.37 -1.22 26.91
N LYS A 244 -3.20 -1.31 27.56
CA LYS A 244 -1.93 -0.74 27.04
C LYS A 244 -1.59 -1.25 25.65
N LYS A 245 -2.01 -2.47 25.28
CA LYS A 245 -1.79 -3.04 23.96
C LYS A 245 -2.72 -2.42 22.94
N ALA A 246 -4.00 -2.22 23.27
CA ALA A 246 -4.95 -1.52 22.41
C ALA A 246 -4.53 -0.05 22.15
N LEU A 247 -3.98 0.63 23.16
CA LEU A 247 -3.47 1.99 23.00
C LEU A 247 -2.23 2.06 22.09
N GLY A 248 -1.33 1.06 22.19
CA GLY A 248 -0.21 0.89 21.27
C GLY A 248 -0.68 0.67 19.84
N ASN A 249 -1.58 -0.30 19.65
CA ASN A 249 -2.17 -0.62 18.35
C ASN A 249 -2.92 0.58 17.73
N TRP A 250 -3.60 1.41 18.53
CA TRP A 250 -4.25 2.62 18.04
C TRP A 250 -3.24 3.68 17.58
N GLY A 251 -2.12 3.82 18.30
CA GLY A 251 -1.00 4.67 17.89
C GLY A 251 -0.35 4.22 16.58
N GLU A 252 -0.19 2.91 16.42
CA GLU A 252 0.34 2.29 15.20
C GLU A 252 -0.63 2.50 14.02
N MET A 253 -1.93 2.24 14.22
CA MET A 253 -2.97 2.49 13.21
C MET A 253 -3.02 3.96 12.79
N GLN A 254 -2.89 4.89 13.74
CA GLN A 254 -2.90 6.31 13.43
C GLN A 254 -1.64 6.76 12.67
N LEU A 255 -0.47 6.17 12.99
CA LEU A 255 0.77 6.39 12.26
C LEU A 255 0.68 5.83 10.83
N GLU A 256 0.11 4.64 10.66
CA GLU A 256 -0.17 4.03 9.35
C GLU A 256 -1.04 4.94 8.49
N SER A 257 -2.18 5.41 9.02
CA SER A 257 -3.06 6.35 8.30
C SER A 257 -2.36 7.68 7.96
N ALA A 258 -1.44 8.16 8.81
CA ALA A 258 -0.68 9.39 8.53
C ALA A 258 0.35 9.20 7.41
N LEU A 259 1.00 8.03 7.34
CA LEU A 259 1.92 7.68 6.26
C LEU A 259 1.17 7.54 4.92
N GLU A 260 0.01 6.88 4.92
CA GLU A 260 -0.86 6.78 3.75
C GLU A 260 -1.36 8.14 3.26
N ALA A 261 -1.77 9.01 4.19
CA ALA A 261 -2.18 10.39 3.87
C ALA A 261 -1.03 11.24 3.30
N ALA A 262 0.23 10.93 3.66
CA ALA A 262 1.42 11.54 3.08
C ALA A 262 1.79 10.96 1.69
N GLY A 263 1.00 10.02 1.16
CA GLY A 263 1.21 9.40 -0.15
C GLY A 263 2.17 8.20 -0.15
N LEU A 264 2.55 7.71 1.04
CA LEU A 264 3.37 6.50 1.17
C LEU A 264 2.45 5.28 1.10
N HIS A 265 2.87 4.24 0.36
CA HIS A 265 2.06 3.03 0.19
C HIS A 265 2.67 1.88 0.99
N LYS A 266 1.83 1.19 1.78
CA LYS A 266 2.24 -0.01 2.51
C LYS A 266 2.71 -1.10 1.55
N GLY A 267 3.83 -1.75 1.87
CA GLY A 267 4.49 -2.76 1.05
C GLY A 267 5.39 -2.23 -0.08
N ALA A 268 5.26 -0.95 -0.45
CA ALA A 268 6.12 -0.32 -1.46
C ALA A 268 7.08 0.72 -0.85
N HIS A 269 6.55 1.61 -0.02
CA HIS A 269 7.31 2.70 0.59
C HIS A 269 7.52 2.50 2.09
N PHE A 270 6.67 1.72 2.76
CA PHE A 270 6.85 1.36 4.16
C PHE A 270 6.28 -0.01 4.49
N ASP A 271 6.77 -0.66 5.54
CA ASP A 271 6.27 -1.95 6.01
C ASP A 271 6.17 -1.99 7.55
N THR A 272 5.31 -2.88 8.05
CA THR A 272 4.97 -3.07 9.47
C THR A 272 5.47 -4.42 9.97
N GLN A 273 6.11 -4.45 11.15
CA GLN A 273 6.48 -5.71 11.84
C GLN A 273 7.36 -6.69 11.04
N VAL A 274 8.35 -6.18 10.31
CA VAL A 274 9.28 -7.04 9.55
C VAL A 274 10.28 -7.71 10.51
N LEU A 275 10.39 -9.04 10.45
CA LEU A 275 11.27 -9.82 11.33
C LEU A 275 12.75 -9.63 10.96
N PHE A 276 13.53 -8.92 11.77
CA PHE A 276 14.99 -8.84 11.59
C PHE A 276 15.73 -9.84 12.47
N ARG A 277 16.48 -10.74 11.85
CA ARG A 277 17.60 -11.46 12.50
C ARG A 277 18.87 -10.67 12.26
N SER A 278 19.39 -10.03 13.30
CA SER A 278 20.73 -9.42 13.26
C SER A 278 21.81 -10.52 13.29
N GLU A 279 23.00 -10.28 12.75
CA GLU A 279 24.14 -11.22 12.78
C GLU A 279 24.50 -11.69 14.21
N ASP A 280 24.19 -10.87 15.23
CA ASP A 280 24.38 -11.20 16.65
C ASP A 280 23.23 -12.03 17.28
N GLY A 281 22.30 -12.56 16.48
CA GLY A 281 21.21 -13.43 16.96
C GLY A 281 20.11 -12.73 17.76
N ARG A 282 20.13 -11.40 17.88
CA ARG A 282 19.06 -10.63 18.54
C ARG A 282 17.97 -10.25 17.53
N ALA A 283 16.74 -10.68 17.83
CA ALA A 283 15.55 -10.27 17.11
C ALA A 283 15.16 -8.85 17.52
N ASN A 284 15.16 -7.92 16.56
CA ASN A 284 14.66 -6.56 16.77
C ASN A 284 13.32 -6.43 16.04
N TYR A 285 12.33 -5.94 16.76
CA TYR A 285 10.97 -5.69 16.25
C TYR A 285 10.77 -4.18 16.15
N PRO A 286 11.08 -3.55 15.01
CA PRO A 286 10.68 -2.17 14.75
C PRO A 286 9.18 -2.08 14.41
N ASP A 287 8.50 -1.05 14.89
CA ASP A 287 7.05 -0.86 14.65
C ASP A 287 6.77 -0.61 13.15
N PHE A 288 7.50 0.34 12.54
CA PHE A 288 7.39 0.68 11.11
C PHE A 288 8.78 0.93 10.48
N ILE A 289 8.92 0.61 9.19
CA ILE A 289 10.11 0.91 8.38
C ILE A 289 9.70 1.61 7.11
N VAL A 290 10.32 2.75 6.81
CA VAL A 290 10.15 3.50 5.56
C VAL A 290 11.38 3.32 4.68
N PHE A 291 11.17 2.93 3.43
CA PHE A 291 12.21 2.74 2.43
C PHE A 291 12.49 4.07 1.71
N LEU A 292 13.75 4.49 1.69
CA LEU A 292 14.22 5.69 0.99
C LEU A 292 14.91 5.32 -0.34
N PRO A 293 14.96 6.25 -1.29
CA PRO A 293 15.90 6.19 -2.42
C PRO A 293 17.34 6.01 -1.91
N ASP A 294 18.19 5.32 -2.68
CA ASP A 294 19.56 4.89 -2.32
C ASP A 294 19.68 3.71 -1.34
N GLY A 295 18.59 2.97 -1.10
CA GLY A 295 18.62 1.75 -0.27
C GLY A 295 18.83 2.03 1.21
N LYS A 296 18.42 3.21 1.68
CA LYS A 296 18.42 3.60 3.10
C LYS A 296 17.05 3.30 3.70
N ASN A 297 17.04 2.91 4.98
CA ASN A 297 15.81 2.58 5.70
C ASN A 297 15.68 3.48 6.95
N ILE A 298 14.49 4.04 7.18
CA ILE A 298 14.15 4.76 8.40
C ILE A 298 13.23 3.88 9.24
N VAL A 299 13.58 3.69 10.50
CA VAL A 299 12.71 3.02 11.49
C VAL A 299 11.88 4.07 12.24
N LEU A 300 10.57 3.88 12.31
CA LEU A 300 9.63 4.73 13.05
C LEU A 300 8.99 3.94 14.21
N ASP A 301 8.89 4.58 15.39
CA ASP A 301 8.27 4.06 16.63
C ASP A 301 7.13 5.00 17.02
N SER A 302 5.89 4.50 17.08
CA SER A 302 4.74 5.32 17.48
C SER A 302 4.55 5.28 18.99
N LYS A 303 5.16 6.23 19.70
CA LYS A 303 5.02 6.32 21.17
C LYS A 303 3.85 7.19 21.59
N VAL A 304 2.69 6.60 21.86
CA VAL A 304 1.51 7.33 22.35
C VAL A 304 1.56 7.50 23.88
N SER A 305 1.45 8.74 24.36
CA SER A 305 1.38 9.08 25.79
C SER A 305 0.01 9.64 26.19
N LEU A 306 -1.07 9.02 25.68
CA LEU A 306 -2.45 9.49 25.85
C LEU A 306 -2.85 9.62 27.33
N VAL A 307 -2.43 8.69 28.17
CA VAL A 307 -2.75 8.70 29.62
C VAL A 307 -2.14 9.92 30.32
N SER A 308 -0.90 10.28 30.00
CA SER A 308 -0.26 11.46 30.59
C SER A 308 -0.85 12.76 30.03
N TYR A 309 -1.27 12.75 28.77
CA TYR A 309 -1.89 13.90 28.10
C TYR A 309 -3.30 14.18 28.68
N GLU A 310 -4.12 13.15 28.81
CA GLU A 310 -5.45 13.24 29.45
C GLU A 310 -5.34 13.74 30.90
N GLN A 311 -4.38 13.20 31.67
CA GLN A 311 -4.11 13.67 33.02
C GLN A 311 -3.63 15.13 33.08
N ALA A 312 -2.88 15.61 32.08
CA ALA A 312 -2.44 17.00 32.02
C ALA A 312 -3.62 17.94 31.70
N VAL A 313 -4.46 17.56 30.73
CA VAL A 313 -5.63 18.35 30.32
C VAL A 313 -6.69 18.41 31.42
N ASN A 314 -6.89 17.32 32.16
CA ASN A 314 -7.86 17.21 33.25
C ASN A 314 -7.31 17.63 34.62
N ALA A 315 -6.03 18.04 34.73
CA ALA A 315 -5.47 18.50 35.99
C ALA A 315 -5.96 19.92 36.33
N ASN A 316 -6.56 20.08 37.50
CA ASN A 316 -7.02 21.39 38.02
C ASN A 316 -5.87 22.23 38.61
N GLU A 317 -4.77 21.60 39.03
CA GLU A 317 -3.64 22.25 39.69
C GLU A 317 -2.45 22.41 38.71
N GLU A 318 -1.92 23.63 38.58
CA GLU A 318 -0.89 23.95 37.58
C GLU A 318 0.42 23.17 37.80
N THR A 319 0.78 22.91 39.06
CA THR A 319 1.95 22.11 39.46
C THR A 319 1.81 20.64 39.02
N ALA A 320 0.63 20.04 39.21
CA ALA A 320 0.34 18.68 38.75
C ALA A 320 0.33 18.60 37.22
N ARG A 321 -0.28 19.60 36.56
CA ARG A 321 -0.30 19.74 35.10
C ARG A 321 1.11 19.79 34.50
N GLN A 322 1.97 20.65 35.05
CA GLN A 322 3.39 20.72 34.65
C GLN A 322 4.11 19.39 34.85
N GLY A 323 3.89 18.70 35.97
CA GLY A 323 4.48 17.37 36.21
C GLY A 323 4.08 16.31 35.17
N PHE A 324 2.84 16.35 34.67
CA PHE A 324 2.40 15.48 33.58
C PHE A 324 3.02 15.87 32.23
N TRP A 325 3.12 17.16 31.92
CA TRP A 325 3.84 17.66 30.73
C TRP A 325 5.32 17.26 30.75
N THR A 326 6.00 17.39 31.88
CA THR A 326 7.40 16.96 32.02
C THR A 326 7.56 15.46 31.81
N ARG A 327 6.59 14.63 32.21
CA ARG A 327 6.59 13.18 31.91
C ARG A 327 6.41 12.87 30.43
N ILE A 328 5.59 13.64 29.71
CA ILE A 328 5.43 13.53 28.25
C ILE A 328 6.75 13.88 27.58
N CYS A 329 7.28 15.08 27.86
CA CYS A 329 8.55 15.56 27.29
C CYS A 329 9.73 14.65 27.64
N GLY A 330 9.83 14.18 28.89
CA GLY A 330 10.89 13.28 29.34
C GLY A 330 10.84 11.91 28.67
N ARG A 331 9.65 11.43 28.30
CA ARG A 331 9.49 10.18 27.55
C ARG A 331 9.95 10.34 26.09
N CYS A 332 9.60 11.45 25.44
CA CYS A 332 10.11 11.80 24.11
C CYS A 332 11.63 12.02 24.09
N ALA A 333 12.17 12.75 25.07
CA ALA A 333 13.60 13.03 25.17
C ALA A 333 14.42 11.74 25.36
N ARG A 334 13.93 10.78 26.16
CA ARG A 334 14.57 9.48 26.36
C ARG A 334 14.61 8.64 25.07
N ILE A 335 13.59 8.76 24.23
CA ILE A 335 13.54 8.10 22.91
C ILE A 335 14.57 8.73 21.98
N LEU A 336 14.59 10.06 21.86
CA LEU A 336 15.54 10.80 21.02
C LEU A 336 17.00 10.55 21.42
N THR A 337 17.28 10.46 22.73
CA THR A 337 18.64 10.19 23.24
C THR A 337 19.07 8.73 23.16
N SER A 338 18.11 7.79 23.13
CA SER A 338 18.37 6.36 22.90
C SER A 338 18.59 6.02 21.43
N TRP A 339 18.29 6.96 20.53
CA TRP A 339 18.38 6.76 19.08
C TRP A 339 19.84 6.84 18.63
N ARG A 340 20.41 5.71 18.21
CA ARG A 340 21.67 5.65 17.44
C ARG A 340 21.34 5.31 16.00
N PRO A 341 21.91 6.00 14.99
CA PRO A 341 21.77 5.59 13.60
C PRO A 341 22.41 4.20 13.45
N ARG A 342 21.58 3.18 13.26
CA ARG A 342 22.02 1.82 12.93
C ARG A 342 21.78 1.60 11.45
N THR A 343 22.85 1.50 10.68
CA THR A 343 22.79 1.07 9.28
C THR A 343 22.36 -0.40 9.24
N ILE A 344 21.15 -0.66 8.78
CA ILE A 344 20.66 -2.02 8.52
C ILE A 344 21.29 -2.49 7.19
N PRO A 345 21.85 -3.71 7.09
CA PRO A 345 22.46 -4.17 5.85
C PRO A 345 21.45 -4.26 4.70
N ARG A 346 21.98 -4.07 3.49
CA ARG A 346 21.29 -4.05 2.19
C ARG A 346 20.50 -5.36 1.98
N TRP A 347 19.24 -5.26 1.55
CA TRP A 347 18.45 -6.42 1.14
C TRP A 347 19.12 -7.09 -0.07
N PRO A 348 19.22 -8.43 -0.13
CA PRO A 348 19.51 -9.11 -1.39
C PRO A 348 18.30 -8.98 -2.31
N ALA A 349 18.58 -8.76 -3.60
CA ALA A 349 17.61 -8.50 -4.65
C ALA A 349 16.62 -9.66 -4.88
#